data_AF-A0A5B6TF71-F1
#
_entry.id   AF-A0A5B6TF71-F1
#
_cell.length_a   1.000
_cell.length_b   1.000
_cell.length_c   1.000
_cell.angle_alpha   90.00
_cell.angle_beta   90.00
_cell.angle_gamma   90.00
#
_symmetry.space_group_name_H-M   'P 1'
#
loop_
_entity.id
_entity.type
_entity.pdbx_description
1 polymer ?
#
loop_
_entity_poly.entity_id
_entity_poly.type
_entity_poly.pdbx_seq_one_letter_code
_entity_poly.pdbx_strand_id
1 'polypeptide(L)'
;MDSSTIIGLIGTVVSVFSAYLSIKAEKKAKSSATIAENAKNSVLKKQKTTSLAQIFHDSKRLQQVFGKYSIAQSNGSLKGVEFEKDGELLQNYIFSFNENRTLLQETTEIETQAVYDELNILLNRFTNSRTVNEKKDSGKQIRISIDDIIFKLKKVIDNRNSELE
;
A
#
# COMPACT_ATOMS: atom_id res chain seq x y z
N MET A 1 56.19 -37.12 -33.72
CA MET A 1 55.18 -36.36 -32.94
C MET A 1 54.44 -37.39 -32.12
N ASP A 2 54.73 -37.46 -30.82
CA ASP A 2 54.22 -38.53 -29.97
C ASP A 2 52.73 -38.29 -29.66
N SER A 3 51.94 -39.37 -29.58
CA SER A 3 50.49 -39.32 -29.34
C SER A 3 50.11 -38.53 -28.07
N SER A 4 51.02 -38.44 -27.10
CA SER A 4 50.91 -37.65 -25.87
C SER A 4 50.87 -36.14 -26.14
N THR A 5 51.60 -35.63 -27.14
CA THR A 5 51.61 -34.21 -27.50
C THR A 5 50.31 -33.79 -28.20
N ILE A 6 49.72 -34.67 -29.01
CA ILE A 6 48.45 -34.42 -29.72
C ILE A 6 47.28 -34.40 -28.73
N ILE A 7 47.25 -35.34 -27.77
CA ILE A 7 46.22 -35.40 -26.72
C ILE A 7 46.32 -34.17 -25.79
N GLY A 8 47.54 -33.73 -25.44
CA GLY A 8 47.76 -32.51 -24.65
C GLY A 8 47.30 -31.23 -25.37
N LEU A 9 47.52 -31.14 -26.69
CA LEU A 9 47.06 -30.00 -27.49
C LEU A 9 45.53 -29.93 -27.56
N ILE A 10 44.87 -31.08 -27.80
CA ILE A 10 43.41 -31.17 -27.89
C ILE A 10 42.75 -30.86 -26.54
N GLY A 11 43.29 -31.36 -25.43
CA GLY A 11 42.78 -31.08 -24.09
C GLY A 11 42.87 -29.60 -23.70
N THR A 12 43.92 -28.91 -24.14
CA THR A 12 44.10 -27.47 -23.90
C THR A 12 43.09 -26.64 -24.70
N VAL A 13 42.83 -26.99 -25.97
CA VAL A 13 41.81 -26.32 -26.80
C VAL A 13 40.42 -26.51 -26.20
N VAL A 14 40.04 -27.74 -25.85
CA VAL A 14 38.73 -28.01 -25.23
C VAL A 14 38.54 -27.22 -23.93
N SER A 15 39.56 -27.15 -23.08
CA SER A 15 39.49 -26.43 -21.80
C SER A 15 39.28 -24.92 -21.98
N VAL A 16 39.96 -24.31 -22.95
CA VAL A 16 39.80 -22.88 -23.27
C VAL A 16 38.41 -22.61 -23.86
N PHE A 17 37.91 -23.49 -24.73
CA PHE A 17 36.55 -23.37 -25.28
C PHE A 17 35.47 -23.52 -24.21
N SER A 18 35.61 -24.48 -23.30
CA SER A 18 34.69 -24.67 -22.17
C SER A 18 34.70 -23.46 -21.24
N ALA A 19 35.87 -22.93 -20.88
CA ALA A 19 35.98 -21.73 -20.05
C ALA A 19 35.32 -20.51 -20.71
N TYR A 20 35.53 -20.31 -22.01
CA TYR A 20 34.90 -19.23 -22.77
C TYR A 20 33.37 -19.36 -22.81
N LEU A 21 32.85 -20.56 -23.05
CA LEU A 21 31.41 -20.82 -23.05
C LEU A 21 30.78 -20.63 -21.66
N SER A 22 31.46 -21.07 -20.59
CA SER A 22 31.02 -20.87 -19.21
C SER A 22 30.95 -19.39 -18.83
N ILE A 23 31.96 -18.58 -19.19
CA ILE A 23 31.96 -17.13 -18.94
C ILE A 23 30.79 -16.45 -19.68
N LYS A 24 30.52 -16.86 -20.93
CA LYS A 24 29.41 -16.32 -21.72
C LYS A 24 28.05 -16.73 -21.14
N ALA A 25 27.92 -17.97 -20.68
CA ALA A 25 26.72 -18.47 -20.01
C ALA A 25 26.48 -17.77 -18.67
N GLU A 26 27.52 -17.55 -17.87
CA GLU A 26 27.45 -16.82 -16.60
C GLU A 26 27.03 -15.37 -16.80
N LYS A 27 27.63 -14.67 -17.78
CA LYS A 27 27.23 -13.29 -18.14
C LYS A 27 25.78 -13.22 -18.58
N LYS A 28 25.32 -14.18 -19.40
CA LYS A 28 23.93 -14.26 -19.84
C LYS A 28 22.98 -14.56 -18.68
N ALA A 29 23.33 -15.47 -17.79
CA ALA A 29 22.55 -15.80 -16.61
C ALA A 29 22.45 -14.61 -15.64
N LYS A 30 23.55 -13.90 -15.39
CA LYS A 30 23.55 -12.65 -14.61
C LYS A 30 22.65 -11.59 -15.23
N SER A 31 22.77 -11.36 -16.53
CA SER A 31 21.92 -10.40 -17.25
C SER A 31 20.43 -10.79 -17.18
N SER A 32 20.09 -12.07 -17.39
CA SER A 32 18.71 -12.56 -17.25
C SER A 32 18.19 -12.44 -15.82
N ALA A 33 19.02 -12.71 -14.81
CA ALA A 33 18.67 -12.53 -13.40
C ALA A 33 18.39 -11.06 -13.07
N THR A 34 19.23 -10.13 -13.55
CA THR A 34 19.01 -8.69 -13.39
C THR A 34 17.72 -8.22 -14.07
N ILE A 35 17.42 -8.71 -15.29
CA ILE A 35 16.16 -8.39 -15.97
C ILE A 35 14.96 -8.90 -15.17
N ALA A 36 15.03 -10.13 -14.66
CA ALA A 36 13.98 -10.73 -13.84
C ALA A 36 13.78 -9.98 -12.52
N GLU A 37 14.87 -9.58 -11.86
CA GLU A 37 14.85 -8.78 -10.64
C GLU A 37 14.23 -7.40 -10.88
N ASN A 38 14.63 -6.71 -11.96
CA ASN A 38 14.04 -5.44 -12.36
C ASN A 38 12.54 -5.57 -12.68
N ALA A 39 12.14 -6.63 -13.39
CA ALA A 39 10.74 -6.91 -13.68
C ALA A 39 9.94 -7.17 -12.39
N LYS A 40 10.47 -7.98 -11.48
CA LYS A 40 9.87 -8.24 -10.15
C LYS A 40 9.71 -6.94 -9.36
N ASN A 41 10.76 -6.12 -9.29
CA ASN A 41 10.72 -4.85 -8.56
C ASN A 41 9.70 -3.88 -9.17
N SER A 42 9.59 -3.83 -10.49
CA SER A 42 8.57 -3.03 -11.19
C SER A 42 7.15 -3.48 -10.86
N VAL A 43 6.90 -4.80 -10.87
CA VAL A 43 5.60 -5.37 -10.48
C VAL A 43 5.27 -5.04 -9.02
N LEU A 44 6.22 -5.21 -8.10
CA LEU A 44 6.04 -4.88 -6.69
C LEU A 44 5.75 -3.38 -6.50
N LYS A 45 6.47 -2.49 -7.20
CA LYS A 45 6.20 -1.05 -7.16
C LYS A 45 4.77 -0.74 -7.61
N LYS A 46 4.33 -1.35 -8.72
CA LYS A 46 2.95 -1.17 -9.23
C LYS A 46 1.91 -1.68 -8.25
N GLN A 47 2.09 -2.87 -7.67
CA GLN A 47 1.20 -3.42 -6.65
C GLN A 47 1.09 -2.48 -5.44
N LYS A 48 2.22 -2.01 -4.90
CA LYS A 48 2.23 -1.05 -3.77
C LYS A 48 1.45 0.23 -4.12
N THR A 49 1.62 0.78 -5.32
CA THR A 49 0.87 1.98 -5.76
C THR A 49 -0.63 1.69 -5.90
N THR A 50 -1.02 0.54 -6.45
CA THR A 50 -2.43 0.14 -6.55
C THR A 50 -3.07 0.00 -5.17
N SER A 51 -2.39 -0.64 -4.21
CA SER A 51 -2.89 -0.77 -2.83
C SER A 51 -3.05 0.60 -2.16
N LEU A 52 -2.09 1.51 -2.30
CA LEU A 52 -2.21 2.88 -1.78
C LEU A 52 -3.37 3.65 -2.41
N ALA A 53 -3.56 3.54 -3.72
CA ALA A 53 -4.68 4.16 -4.42
C ALA A 53 -6.03 3.61 -3.91
N GLN A 54 -6.11 2.30 -3.69
CA GLN A 54 -7.31 1.66 -3.13
C GLN A 54 -7.65 2.21 -1.74
N ILE A 55 -6.67 2.27 -0.83
CA ILE A 55 -6.86 2.83 0.52
C ILE A 55 -7.27 4.30 0.45
N PHE A 56 -6.68 5.07 -0.48
CA PHE A 56 -7.06 6.46 -0.71
C PHE A 56 -8.52 6.60 -1.16
N HIS A 57 -8.97 5.76 -2.11
CA HIS A 57 -10.35 5.73 -2.56
C HIS A 57 -11.33 5.32 -1.45
N ASP A 58 -10.97 4.31 -0.65
CA ASP A 58 -11.79 3.88 0.49
C ASP A 58 -11.88 4.98 1.55
N SER A 59 -10.77 5.68 1.81
CA SER A 59 -10.74 6.84 2.71
C SER A 59 -11.65 7.96 2.20
N LYS A 60 -11.62 8.25 0.89
CA LYS A 60 -12.52 9.24 0.25
C LYS A 60 -13.99 8.85 0.35
N ARG A 61 -14.31 7.58 0.16
CA ARG A 61 -15.67 7.07 0.33
C ARG A 61 -16.14 7.24 1.77
N LEU A 62 -15.29 6.92 2.74
CA LEU A 62 -15.61 7.07 4.16
C LEU A 62 -15.77 8.55 4.54
N GLN A 63 -14.93 9.44 4.01
CA GLN A 63 -15.07 10.90 4.16
C GLN A 63 -16.45 11.39 3.70
N GLN A 64 -16.95 10.91 2.55
CA GLN A 64 -18.27 11.29 2.05
C GLN A 64 -19.40 10.82 2.98
N VAL A 65 -19.32 9.58 3.47
CA VAL A 65 -20.30 9.02 4.40
C VAL A 65 -20.33 9.81 5.70
N PHE A 66 -19.17 10.10 6.28
CA PHE A 66 -19.08 10.83 7.55
C PHE A 66 -19.21 12.35 7.41
N GLY A 67 -19.19 12.88 6.18
CA GLY A 67 -19.42 14.30 5.87
C GLY A 67 -20.76 14.82 6.41
N LYS A 68 -21.80 13.96 6.44
CA LYS A 68 -23.14 14.31 6.96
C LYS A 68 -23.16 14.65 8.46
N TYR A 69 -22.15 14.24 9.23
CA TYR A 69 -22.02 14.57 10.65
C TYR A 69 -21.38 15.95 10.91
N SER A 70 -20.72 16.53 9.89
CA SER A 70 -20.08 17.85 9.98
C SER A 70 -20.98 19.02 9.61
N ILE A 71 -22.11 18.75 8.94
CA ILE A 71 -23.04 19.81 8.57
C ILE A 71 -23.73 20.30 9.85
N ALA A 72 -23.63 21.60 10.12
CA ALA A 72 -24.44 22.29 11.12
C ALA A 72 -25.91 22.26 10.68
N GLN A 73 -26.56 21.09 10.69
CA GLN A 73 -27.99 21.02 10.51
C GLN A 73 -28.64 21.50 11.81
N SER A 74 -29.02 22.77 11.77
CA SER A 74 -29.80 23.50 12.77
C SER A 74 -31.21 22.94 12.97
N ASN A 75 -31.63 21.93 12.21
CA ASN A 75 -32.98 21.36 12.28
C ASN A 75 -32.90 19.86 12.55
N GLY A 76 -33.64 19.38 13.55
CA GLY A 76 -33.55 18.08 14.21
C GLY A 76 -33.81 16.81 13.38
N SER A 77 -33.60 16.82 12.06
CA SER A 77 -33.76 15.67 11.18
C SER A 77 -32.43 15.36 10.49
N LEU A 78 -31.74 14.34 11.00
CA LEU A 78 -30.54 13.77 10.39
C LEU A 78 -30.90 12.98 9.11
N LYS A 79 -31.26 13.67 8.03
CA LYS A 79 -31.65 13.01 6.78
C LYS A 79 -30.46 12.20 6.24
N GLY A 80 -30.63 10.87 6.12
CA GLY A 80 -29.62 9.95 5.59
C GLY A 80 -28.56 9.47 6.58
N VAL A 81 -28.75 9.68 7.89
CA VAL A 81 -27.91 9.05 8.92
C VAL A 81 -28.42 7.64 9.21
N GLU A 82 -27.53 6.67 9.08
CA GLU A 82 -27.75 5.26 9.41
C GLU A 82 -26.60 4.83 10.31
N PHE A 83 -26.69 5.11 11.63
CA PHE A 83 -25.55 4.97 12.55
C PHE A 83 -24.93 3.57 12.57
N GLU A 84 -25.74 2.52 12.46
CA GLU A 84 -25.27 1.14 12.44
C GLU A 84 -24.44 0.86 11.19
N LYS A 85 -25.01 1.12 10.02
CA LYS A 85 -24.37 0.96 8.72
C LYS A 85 -23.13 1.84 8.55
N ASP A 86 -23.17 3.09 9.02
CA ASP A 86 -22.00 3.96 8.98
C ASP A 86 -20.88 3.44 9.89
N GLY A 87 -21.23 2.84 11.03
CA GLY A 87 -20.31 2.15 11.93
C GLY A 87 -19.68 0.92 11.28
N GLU A 88 -20.47 0.09 10.60
CA GLU A 88 -19.97 -1.07 9.83
C GLU A 88 -19.00 -0.63 8.73
N LEU A 89 -19.30 0.45 8.02
CA LEU A 89 -18.41 1.01 6.99
C LEU A 89 -17.07 1.46 7.59
N LEU A 90 -17.09 2.12 8.76
CA LEU A 90 -15.87 2.47 9.47
C LEU A 90 -15.10 1.22 9.93
N GLN A 91 -15.79 0.21 10.46
CA GLN A 91 -15.16 -1.04 10.89
C GLN A 91 -14.46 -1.75 9.73
N ASN A 92 -15.13 -1.88 8.58
CA ASN A 92 -14.55 -2.47 7.37
C ASN A 92 -13.34 -1.67 6.87
N TYR A 93 -13.40 -0.35 6.96
CA TYR A 93 -12.26 0.50 6.66
C TYR A 93 -11.08 0.26 7.60
N ILE A 94 -11.33 0.16 8.92
CA ILE A 94 -10.29 -0.14 9.93
C ILE A 94 -9.62 -1.48 9.63
N PHE A 95 -10.38 -2.50 9.23
CA PHE A 95 -9.81 -3.78 8.82
C PHE A 95 -8.90 -3.64 7.60
N SER A 96 -9.38 -3.01 6.53
CA SER A 96 -8.58 -2.76 5.31
C SER A 96 -7.32 -1.94 5.60
N PHE A 97 -7.43 -0.92 6.45
CA PHE A 97 -6.28 -0.10 6.89
C PHE A 97 -5.25 -0.96 7.63
N ASN A 98 -5.69 -1.84 8.53
CA ASN A 98 -4.80 -2.72 9.29
C ASN A 98 -4.15 -3.81 8.42
N GLU A 99 -4.87 -4.37 7.46
CA GLU A 99 -4.29 -5.33 6.49
C GLU A 99 -3.14 -4.70 5.69
N ASN A 100 -3.22 -3.40 5.42
CA ASN A 100 -2.22 -2.65 4.67
C ASN A 100 -1.24 -1.87 5.57
N ARG A 101 -1.20 -2.16 6.88
CA ARG A 101 -0.46 -1.36 7.85
C ARG A 101 1.03 -1.25 7.56
N THR A 102 1.68 -2.38 7.26
CA THR A 102 3.11 -2.43 6.94
C THR A 102 3.41 -1.58 5.71
N LEU A 103 2.59 -1.72 4.66
CA LEU A 103 2.74 -0.91 3.45
C LEU A 103 2.62 0.59 3.78
N LEU A 104 1.59 0.98 4.53
CA LEU A 104 1.37 2.38 4.90
C LEU A 104 2.54 2.92 5.72
N GLN A 105 3.07 2.15 6.66
CA GLN A 105 4.19 2.56 7.51
C GLN A 105 5.50 2.69 6.73
N GLU A 106 5.73 1.83 5.74
CA GLU A 106 6.91 1.90 4.86
C GLU A 106 6.85 3.05 3.84
N THR A 107 5.66 3.54 3.51
CA THR A 107 5.47 4.39 2.33
C THR A 107 4.87 5.76 2.62
N THR A 108 4.43 6.00 3.84
CA THR A 108 3.76 7.24 4.25
C THR A 108 4.28 7.74 5.60
N GLU A 109 3.99 8.99 5.94
CA GLU A 109 4.26 9.59 7.25
C GLU A 109 3.17 9.23 8.29
N ILE A 110 2.31 8.26 8.00
CA ILE A 110 1.21 7.88 8.89
C ILE A 110 1.78 7.05 10.04
N GLU A 111 1.54 7.49 11.28
CA GLU A 111 1.74 6.67 12.48
C GLU A 111 0.64 5.61 12.56
N THR A 112 0.82 4.53 11.82
CA THR A 112 -0.24 3.54 11.56
C THR A 112 -0.75 2.84 12.83
N GLN A 113 0.06 2.74 13.89
CA GLN A 113 -0.41 2.24 15.18
C GLN A 113 -1.35 3.21 15.88
N ALA A 114 -0.91 4.45 16.04
CA ALA A 114 -1.70 5.49 16.67
C ALA A 114 -3.04 5.71 15.94
N VAL A 115 -3.01 5.78 14.60
CA VAL A 115 -4.21 5.97 13.79
C VAL A 115 -5.18 4.78 13.92
N TYR A 116 -4.68 3.55 13.90
CA TYR A 116 -5.54 2.37 14.09
C TYR A 116 -6.22 2.38 15.46
N ASP A 117 -5.47 2.70 16.53
CA ASP A 117 -6.01 2.75 17.89
C ASP A 117 -7.05 3.88 18.02
N GLU A 118 -6.75 5.04 17.46
CA GLU A 118 -7.66 6.19 17.41
C GLU A 118 -8.97 5.84 16.68
N LEU A 119 -8.89 5.25 15.49
CA LEU A 119 -10.08 4.87 14.73
C LEU A 119 -10.94 3.84 15.48
N ASN A 120 -10.33 2.89 16.20
CA ASN A 120 -11.07 1.94 17.03
C ASN A 120 -11.74 2.61 18.24
N ILE A 121 -11.06 3.56 18.89
CA ILE A 121 -11.65 4.37 19.96
C ILE A 121 -12.85 5.16 19.42
N LEU A 122 -12.70 5.77 18.25
CA LEU A 122 -13.75 6.54 17.61
C LEU A 122 -14.93 5.67 17.16
N LEU A 123 -14.68 4.49 16.61
CA LEU A 123 -15.71 3.50 16.28
C LEU A 123 -16.50 3.08 17.53
N ASN A 124 -15.79 2.75 18.61
CA ASN A 124 -16.40 2.37 19.88
C ASN A 124 -17.29 3.50 20.42
N ARG A 125 -16.79 4.74 20.46
CA ARG A 125 -17.58 5.91 20.85
C ARG A 125 -18.81 6.06 19.96
N PHE A 126 -18.63 6.04 18.64
CA PHE A 126 -19.71 6.22 17.68
C PHE A 126 -20.82 5.17 17.80
N THR A 127 -20.46 3.90 17.99
CA THR A 127 -21.42 2.79 18.09
C THR A 127 -22.09 2.74 19.47
N ASN A 128 -21.36 2.98 20.56
CA ASN A 128 -21.86 2.83 21.93
C ASN A 128 -22.42 4.10 22.58
N SER A 129 -22.28 5.27 21.96
CA SER A 129 -22.94 6.50 22.42
C SER A 129 -24.45 6.34 22.54
N ARG A 130 -25.02 6.91 23.62
CA ARG A 130 -26.46 6.80 23.93
C ARG A 130 -27.27 7.91 23.29
N THR A 131 -26.64 9.04 23.01
CA THR A 131 -27.33 10.21 22.44
C THR A 131 -26.91 10.43 21.00
N VAL A 132 -27.85 10.97 20.21
CA VAL A 132 -27.61 11.39 18.83
C VAL A 132 -26.49 12.43 18.74
N ASN A 133 -26.38 13.34 19.71
CA ASN A 133 -25.36 14.38 19.71
C ASN A 133 -23.95 13.80 19.91
N GLU A 134 -23.77 12.86 20.84
CA GLU A 134 -22.47 12.18 21.02
C GLU A 134 -22.07 11.38 19.77
N LYS A 135 -23.03 10.72 19.10
CA LYS A 135 -22.78 10.04 17.82
C LYS A 135 -22.37 11.03 16.74
N LYS A 136 -23.02 12.19 16.64
CA LYS A 136 -22.63 13.25 15.70
C LYS A 136 -21.21 13.74 15.97
N ASP A 137 -20.87 14.01 17.22
CA ASP A 137 -19.55 14.52 17.57
C ASP A 137 -18.45 13.48 17.33
N SER A 138 -18.72 12.21 17.62
CA SER A 138 -17.84 11.10 17.22
C SER A 138 -17.71 11.02 15.70
N GLY A 139 -18.80 11.16 14.96
CA GLY A 139 -18.80 11.18 13.48
C GLY A 139 -17.99 12.35 12.88
N LYS A 140 -17.99 13.52 13.53
CA LYS A 140 -17.11 14.65 13.15
C LYS A 140 -15.65 14.32 13.38
N GLN A 141 -15.31 13.74 14.53
CA GLN A 141 -13.94 13.34 14.84
C GLN A 141 -13.44 12.29 13.85
N ILE A 142 -14.26 11.26 13.55
CA ILE A 142 -13.97 10.26 12.52
C ILE A 142 -13.63 10.94 11.20
N ARG A 143 -14.47 11.86 10.72
CA ARG A 143 -14.20 12.59 9.48
C ARG A 143 -12.85 13.32 9.53
N ILE A 144 -12.52 14.01 10.62
CA ILE A 144 -11.25 14.73 10.76
C ILE A 144 -10.06 13.77 10.66
N SER A 145 -10.10 12.63 11.36
CA SER A 145 -9.04 11.62 11.28
C SER A 145 -8.92 11.04 9.86
N ILE A 146 -10.04 10.83 9.16
CA ILE A 146 -10.03 10.41 7.75
C ILE A 146 -9.47 11.49 6.81
N ASP A 147 -9.76 12.77 7.06
CA ASP A 147 -9.24 13.90 6.28
C ASP A 147 -7.70 13.97 6.36
N ASP A 148 -7.12 13.72 7.55
CA ASP A 148 -5.67 13.63 7.74
C ASP A 148 -5.05 12.44 6.99
N ILE A 149 -5.66 11.25 7.07
CA ILE A 149 -5.21 10.08 6.31
C ILE A 149 -5.21 10.36 4.81
N ILE A 150 -6.30 10.95 4.29
CA ILE A 150 -6.42 11.35 2.88
C ILE A 150 -5.29 12.31 2.49
N PHE A 151 -5.01 13.31 3.32
CA PHE A 151 -3.96 14.29 3.04
C PHE A 151 -2.59 13.62 2.93
N LYS A 152 -2.23 12.77 3.89
CA LYS A 152 -0.96 12.03 3.91
C LYS A 152 -0.84 11.05 2.73
N LEU A 153 -1.91 10.33 2.40
CA LEU A 153 -1.93 9.43 1.25
C LEU A 153 -1.78 10.18 -0.08
N LYS A 154 -2.50 11.30 -0.24
CA LYS A 154 -2.43 12.11 -1.45
C LYS A 154 -1.01 12.61 -1.71
N LYS A 155 -0.34 13.14 -0.68
CA LYS A 155 1.06 13.59 -0.76
C LYS A 155 1.98 12.51 -1.34
N VAL A 156 1.82 11.27 -0.89
CA VAL A 156 2.64 10.13 -1.35
C VAL A 156 2.29 9.72 -2.77
N ILE A 157 1.00 9.67 -3.12
CA ILE A 157 0.55 9.31 -4.47
C ILE A 157 1.02 10.34 -5.49
N ASP A 158 0.87 11.63 -5.19
CA ASP A 158 1.27 12.73 -6.08
C ASP A 158 2.79 12.71 -6.31
N ASN A 159 3.60 12.54 -5.25
CA ASN A 159 5.05 12.43 -5.35
C ASN A 159 5.51 11.23 -6.21
N ARG A 160 4.83 10.08 -6.09
CA ARG A 160 5.15 8.89 -6.88
C ARG A 160 4.81 9.04 -8.35
N ASN A 161 3.78 9.80 -8.68
CA ASN A 161 3.41 10.06 -10.06
C ASN A 161 4.38 11.06 -10.71
N SER A 162 4.88 12.06 -9.98
CA SER A 162 5.89 12.99 -10.50
C SER A 162 7.27 12.35 -10.73
N GLU A 163 7.60 11.25 -10.05
CA GLU A 163 8.84 10.48 -10.29
C GLU A 163 8.76 9.55 -11.51
N LEU A 164 7.58 9.39 -12.12
CA LEU A 164 7.36 8.55 -13.30
C LEU A 164 7.35 9.37 -14.61
N GLU A 165 7.34 10.70 -14.52
CA GLU A 165 7.48 11.66 -15.63
C GLU A 165 8.94 12.10 -15.82
#